data_AF-A0AA86JM21-F1
#
_entry.id   AF-A0AA86JM21-F1
#
_cell.length_a   1.000
_cell.length_b   1.000
_cell.length_c   1.000
_cell.angle_alpha   90.00
_cell.angle_beta   90.00
_cell.angle_gamma   90.00
#
_symmetry.space_group_name_H-M   'P 1'
#
loop_
_entity.id
_entity.type
_entity.pdbx_description
1 polymer ?
#
loop_
_entity_poly.entity_id
_entity_poly.type
_entity_poly.pdbx_seq_one_letter_code
_entity_poly.pdbx_strand_id
1 'polypeptide(L)'
;MIRRKKAGTRGLLILMLLSVVPATVVAADVQQCGKESSKTGQTYKVTGSDISIRKGPGKKFDKLINQKATSILKRTQYTTIDNSVTVYEECTQGGWSFVKVTEPDWLRESHIGWVQSTALRKPKKEASGAQIFTDADFTWDKKTSTYKSVIIAGVNKIHRDNPRCKDIDPSSTYMSNSKGTKSDPVFFVTCGKGANAFNVFFAKSDIQKGKTFAAAKHIDKAKAIDLCESYAISKASHPSTVKFSRVMDLSITEHPNGRTRVMSTFTAKNSFNLELKHKISCLLDENGLIEANVNEAK
;
A
#
# COMPACT_ATOMS: atom_id res chain seq x y z
N MET A 1 38.71 -60.57 -43.17
CA MET A 1 39.40 -59.26 -43.10
C MET A 1 38.36 -58.15 -43.24
N ILE A 2 38.12 -57.42 -42.14
CA ILE A 2 37.55 -56.07 -42.02
C ILE A 2 36.37 -55.67 -42.94
N ARG A 3 35.18 -55.43 -42.36
CA ARG A 3 34.35 -54.24 -42.69
C ARG A 3 33.29 -53.89 -41.63
N ARG A 4 33.58 -52.78 -40.94
CA ARG A 4 32.75 -51.65 -40.47
C ARG A 4 31.31 -51.86 -39.96
N LYS A 5 31.15 -51.36 -38.72
CA LYS A 5 29.95 -50.93 -37.98
C LYS A 5 28.88 -50.20 -38.81
N LYS A 6 27.61 -50.43 -38.44
CA LYS A 6 26.55 -49.41 -38.44
C LYS A 6 25.78 -49.45 -37.13
N ALA A 7 25.55 -48.25 -36.58
CA ALA A 7 24.86 -47.97 -35.33
C ALA A 7 23.34 -48.11 -35.47
N GLY A 8 22.67 -48.50 -34.39
CA GLY A 8 21.22 -48.49 -34.23
C GLY A 8 20.86 -48.00 -32.83
N THR A 9 20.49 -46.72 -32.77
CA THR A 9 20.07 -45.96 -31.59
C THR A 9 18.73 -46.49 -31.07
N ARG A 10 18.63 -46.81 -29.77
CA ARG A 10 17.34 -46.94 -29.07
C ARG A 10 17.25 -45.86 -28.01
N GLY A 11 16.35 -44.91 -28.23
CA GLY A 11 16.05 -43.81 -27.32
C GLY A 11 15.33 -44.30 -26.07
N LEU A 12 15.78 -43.82 -24.92
CA LEU A 12 15.11 -43.98 -23.63
C LEU A 12 14.24 -42.74 -23.41
N LEU A 13 12.92 -42.92 -23.48
CA LEU A 13 11.94 -41.86 -23.21
C LEU A 13 11.82 -41.70 -21.69
N ILE A 14 12.46 -40.69 -21.11
CA ILE A 14 12.32 -40.34 -19.69
C ILE A 14 11.04 -39.51 -19.54
N LEU A 15 10.00 -40.13 -18.98
CA LEU A 15 8.76 -39.46 -18.59
C LEU A 15 9.05 -38.59 -17.35
N MET A 16 9.24 -37.28 -17.52
CA MET A 16 9.26 -36.34 -16.40
C MET A 16 7.83 -36.18 -15.85
N LEU A 17 7.54 -36.88 -14.76
CA LEU A 17 6.41 -36.57 -13.88
C LEU A 17 6.69 -35.24 -13.17
N LEU A 18 6.21 -34.14 -13.79
CA LEU A 18 6.03 -32.86 -13.11
C LEU A 18 5.01 -33.05 -11.99
N SER A 19 5.50 -33.30 -10.78
CA SER A 19 4.71 -33.24 -9.57
C SER A 19 4.33 -31.78 -9.31
N VAL A 20 3.13 -31.41 -9.73
CA VAL A 20 2.49 -30.18 -9.26
C VAL A 20 2.19 -30.40 -7.79
N VAL A 21 3.02 -29.84 -6.90
CA VAL A 21 2.71 -29.78 -5.47
C VAL A 21 1.61 -28.73 -5.32
N PRO A 22 0.38 -29.10 -4.93
CA PRO A 22 -0.66 -28.12 -4.68
C PRO A 22 -0.23 -27.22 -3.51
N ALA A 23 -0.41 -25.91 -3.67
CA ALA A 23 -0.04 -24.87 -2.72
C ALA A 23 -0.95 -24.83 -1.46
N THR A 24 -1.46 -25.96 -1.00
CA THR A 24 -2.45 -26.06 0.07
C THR A 24 -1.97 -26.97 1.20
N VAL A 25 -0.95 -26.54 1.96
CA VAL A 25 -0.49 -27.28 3.16
C VAL A 25 -0.29 -26.36 4.38
N VAL A 26 -0.95 -25.20 4.44
CA VAL A 26 -0.78 -24.28 5.59
C VAL A 26 -1.82 -24.51 6.71
N ALA A 27 -3.00 -25.06 6.39
CA ALA A 27 -4.10 -25.17 7.35
C ALA A 27 -4.18 -26.48 8.16
N ALA A 28 -3.50 -27.55 7.75
CA ALA A 28 -3.72 -28.89 8.31
C ALA A 28 -3.11 -29.13 9.70
N ASP A 29 -2.18 -28.28 10.14
CA ASP A 29 -1.37 -28.50 11.36
C ASP A 29 -1.58 -27.42 12.45
N VAL A 30 -2.64 -26.61 12.30
CA VAL A 30 -3.04 -25.63 13.32
C VAL A 30 -4.27 -26.16 14.04
N GLN A 31 -4.17 -26.35 15.36
CA GLN A 31 -5.29 -26.71 16.22
C GLN A 31 -6.38 -25.65 16.09
N GLN A 32 -7.56 -26.06 15.64
CA GLN A 32 -8.73 -25.19 15.51
C GLN A 32 -9.42 -24.98 16.86
N CYS A 33 -10.37 -24.04 16.89
CA CYS A 33 -11.28 -23.86 18.03
C CYS A 33 -12.01 -25.18 18.34
N GLY A 34 -11.89 -25.65 19.59
CA GLY A 34 -12.45 -26.92 20.04
C GLY A 34 -13.54 -26.75 21.10
N LYS A 35 -14.01 -27.86 21.67
CA LYS A 35 -15.02 -27.87 22.75
C LYS A 35 -14.54 -27.16 24.02
N GLU A 36 -13.23 -27.10 24.24
CA GLU A 36 -12.59 -26.41 25.37
C GLU A 36 -12.42 -24.90 25.13
N SER A 37 -12.74 -24.42 23.92
CA SER A 37 -12.58 -23.02 23.55
C SER A 37 -13.91 -22.26 23.70
N SER A 38 -13.82 -20.99 24.11
CA SER A 38 -14.97 -20.09 24.16
C SER A 38 -15.03 -19.26 22.88
N LYS A 39 -16.13 -19.36 22.11
CA LYS A 39 -16.33 -18.56 20.88
C LYS A 39 -16.50 -17.08 21.24
N THR A 40 -15.88 -16.19 20.48
CA THR A 40 -15.93 -14.74 20.75
C THR A 40 -16.43 -13.95 19.54
N GLY A 41 -15.87 -14.18 18.35
CA GLY A 41 -16.29 -13.53 17.11
C GLY A 41 -16.08 -12.02 17.08
N GLN A 42 -14.98 -11.54 17.66
CA GLN A 42 -14.69 -10.11 17.84
C GLN A 42 -13.48 -9.65 17.02
N THR A 43 -13.46 -8.37 16.66
CA THR A 43 -12.32 -7.75 15.96
C THR A 43 -11.40 -7.03 16.94
N TYR A 44 -10.09 -7.25 16.80
CA TYR A 44 -9.05 -6.68 17.65
C TYR A 44 -7.94 -6.01 16.85
N LYS A 45 -7.30 -5.02 17.47
CA LYS A 45 -5.98 -4.51 17.08
C LYS A 45 -4.90 -5.24 17.89
N VAL A 46 -3.69 -5.27 17.36
CA VAL A 46 -2.53 -5.86 18.04
C VAL A 46 -1.75 -4.76 18.75
N THR A 47 -1.12 -5.13 19.87
CA THR A 47 -0.19 -4.28 20.63
C THR A 47 1.19 -4.92 20.63
N GLY A 48 2.21 -4.14 20.31
CA GLY A 48 3.59 -4.60 20.23
C GLY A 48 4.00 -5.06 18.83
N SER A 49 5.19 -5.67 18.74
CA SER A 49 5.78 -6.22 17.52
C SER A 49 6.15 -7.70 17.71
N ASP A 50 6.37 -8.40 16.60
CA ASP A 50 6.94 -9.76 16.58
C ASP A 50 6.13 -10.81 17.37
N ILE A 51 4.81 -10.62 17.47
CA ILE A 51 3.92 -11.53 18.17
C ILE A 51 3.81 -12.82 17.36
N SER A 52 4.44 -13.88 17.87
CA SER A 52 4.49 -15.16 17.18
C SER A 52 3.11 -15.81 17.10
N ILE A 53 2.69 -16.20 15.89
CA ILE A 53 1.54 -17.07 15.68
C ILE A 53 1.96 -18.52 15.96
N ARG A 54 1.14 -19.28 16.67
CA ARG A 54 1.42 -20.66 17.08
C ARG A 54 0.37 -21.65 16.57
N LYS A 55 0.79 -22.92 16.47
CA LYS A 55 -0.08 -24.03 16.07
C LYS A 55 -1.17 -24.36 17.07
N GLY A 56 -1.02 -24.01 18.35
CA GLY A 56 -1.99 -24.30 19.41
C GLY A 56 -1.95 -23.30 20.57
N PRO A 57 -2.91 -23.39 21.51
CA PRO A 57 -3.03 -22.47 22.64
C PRO A 57 -1.96 -22.76 23.70
N GLY A 58 -0.84 -22.04 23.65
CA GLY A 58 0.22 -22.17 24.64
C GLY A 58 1.63 -22.04 24.07
N LYS A 59 2.59 -21.71 24.95
CA LYS A 59 4.03 -21.66 24.57
C LYS A 59 4.62 -23.03 24.22
N LYS A 60 3.98 -24.11 24.65
CA LYS A 60 4.36 -25.50 24.33
C LYS A 60 4.14 -25.88 22.87
N PHE A 61 3.26 -25.16 22.17
CA PHE A 61 3.00 -25.40 20.76
C PHE A 61 3.99 -24.63 19.90
N ASP A 62 4.41 -25.25 18.80
CA ASP A 62 5.37 -24.65 17.88
C ASP A 62 4.86 -23.32 17.30
N LYS A 63 5.82 -22.44 17.00
CA LYS A 63 5.57 -21.26 16.19
C LYS A 63 5.27 -21.69 14.75
N LEU A 64 4.34 -21.01 14.11
CA LEU A 64 4.03 -21.23 12.70
C LEU A 64 5.21 -20.75 11.84
N ILE A 65 5.63 -21.57 10.87
CA ILE A 65 6.71 -21.22 9.94
C ILE A 65 6.11 -20.48 8.74
N ASN A 66 6.69 -19.33 8.40
CA ASN A 66 6.43 -18.64 7.16
C ASN A 66 7.21 -19.34 6.04
N GLN A 67 6.57 -20.33 5.40
CA GLN A 67 7.20 -21.17 4.38
C GLN A 67 7.72 -20.35 3.19
N LYS A 68 6.95 -19.33 2.77
CA LYS A 68 7.34 -18.45 1.66
C LYS A 68 8.59 -17.62 2.00
N ALA A 69 8.62 -17.00 3.18
CA ALA A 69 9.80 -16.24 3.61
C ALA A 69 11.00 -17.16 3.85
N THR A 70 10.78 -18.34 4.42
CA THR A 70 11.81 -19.34 4.67
C THR A 70 12.46 -19.83 3.37
N SER A 71 11.65 -20.12 2.35
CA SER A 71 12.15 -20.61 1.07
C SER A 71 12.94 -19.56 0.28
N ILE A 72 12.56 -18.28 0.41
CA ILE A 72 13.26 -17.15 -0.23
C ILE A 72 14.55 -16.81 0.53
N LEU A 73 14.47 -16.66 1.86
CA LEU A 73 15.59 -16.19 2.69
C LEU A 73 16.57 -17.30 3.10
N LYS A 74 16.27 -18.56 2.78
CA LYS A 74 17.10 -19.74 3.10
C LYS A 74 17.43 -19.88 4.58
N ARG A 75 16.60 -19.32 5.44
CA ARG A 75 16.64 -19.42 6.90
C ARG A 75 15.23 -19.55 7.43
N THR A 76 15.02 -20.33 8.50
CA THR A 76 13.69 -20.47 9.11
C THR A 76 13.14 -19.11 9.50
N GLN A 77 11.99 -18.74 8.96
CA GLN A 77 11.25 -17.55 9.31
C GLN A 77 9.94 -17.96 9.94
N TYR A 78 9.60 -17.36 11.07
CA TYR A 78 8.34 -17.61 11.75
C TYR A 78 7.31 -16.56 11.34
N THR A 79 6.04 -16.96 11.34
CA THR A 79 4.91 -16.07 11.12
C THR A 79 4.66 -15.26 12.40
N THR A 80 4.66 -13.93 12.26
CA THR A 80 4.43 -12.98 13.35
C THR A 80 3.41 -11.92 12.95
N ILE A 81 2.77 -11.31 13.92
CA ILE A 81 1.91 -10.12 13.74
C ILE A 81 2.41 -8.98 14.63
N ASP A 82 2.05 -7.76 14.27
CA ASP A 82 2.38 -6.54 15.00
C ASP A 82 1.20 -5.55 14.96
N ASN A 83 1.38 -4.37 15.52
CA ASN A 83 0.38 -3.30 15.58
C ASN A 83 -0.16 -2.81 14.22
N SER A 84 0.49 -3.15 13.10
CA SER A 84 -0.01 -2.78 11.76
C SER A 84 -1.24 -3.59 11.34
N VAL A 85 -1.50 -4.75 11.96
CA VAL A 85 -2.60 -5.63 11.54
C VAL A 85 -3.90 -5.38 12.32
N THR A 86 -4.99 -5.85 11.73
CA THR A 86 -6.28 -6.07 12.40
C THR A 86 -6.60 -7.54 12.33
N VAL A 87 -7.14 -8.12 13.40
CA VAL A 87 -7.46 -9.54 13.47
C VAL A 87 -8.92 -9.78 13.86
N TYR A 88 -9.50 -10.86 13.35
CA TYR A 88 -10.72 -11.46 13.85
C TYR A 88 -10.36 -12.60 14.80
N GLU A 89 -10.84 -12.51 16.03
CA GLU A 89 -10.75 -13.57 17.04
C GLU A 89 -11.97 -14.47 16.95
N GLU A 90 -11.73 -15.75 16.66
CA GLU A 90 -12.79 -16.74 16.56
C GLU A 90 -13.14 -17.33 17.92
N CYS A 91 -12.11 -17.66 18.71
CA CYS A 91 -12.27 -18.21 20.05
C CYS A 91 -11.06 -17.93 20.94
N THR A 92 -11.24 -18.19 22.23
CA THR A 92 -10.19 -18.15 23.26
C THR A 92 -10.06 -19.48 24.00
N GLN A 93 -8.84 -19.79 24.46
CA GLN A 93 -8.55 -20.96 25.29
C GLN A 93 -7.30 -20.69 26.15
N GLY A 94 -7.43 -20.75 27.47
CA GLY A 94 -6.29 -20.67 28.40
C GLY A 94 -5.43 -19.41 28.28
N GLY A 95 -6.03 -18.24 27.99
CA GLY A 95 -5.30 -16.97 27.78
C GLY A 95 -4.68 -16.81 26.39
N TRP A 96 -5.06 -17.67 25.45
CA TRP A 96 -4.70 -17.58 24.04
C TRP A 96 -5.94 -17.35 23.19
N SER A 97 -5.74 -16.65 22.08
CA SER A 97 -6.76 -16.27 21.12
C SER A 97 -6.44 -16.92 19.77
N PHE A 98 -7.39 -17.64 19.21
CA PHE A 98 -7.29 -18.10 17.83
C PHE A 98 -7.74 -16.97 16.90
N VAL A 99 -6.82 -16.48 16.08
CA VAL A 99 -7.02 -15.29 15.27
C VAL A 99 -6.77 -15.54 13.80
N LYS A 100 -7.46 -14.76 12.97
CA LYS A 100 -7.22 -14.62 11.53
C LYS A 100 -6.95 -13.16 11.25
N VAL A 101 -5.82 -12.83 10.61
CA VAL A 101 -5.59 -11.45 10.14
C VAL A 101 -6.69 -11.10 9.14
N THR A 102 -7.31 -9.94 9.31
CA THR A 102 -8.32 -9.40 8.40
C THR A 102 -7.80 -8.18 7.64
N GLU A 103 -6.83 -7.45 8.19
CA GLU A 103 -6.15 -6.36 7.49
C GLU A 103 -4.66 -6.38 7.84
N PRO A 104 -3.76 -6.19 6.85
CA PRO A 104 -4.04 -6.08 5.41
C PRO A 104 -4.46 -7.41 4.78
N ASP A 105 -5.09 -7.34 3.61
CA ASP A 105 -5.70 -8.48 2.92
C ASP A 105 -4.69 -9.55 2.46
N TRP A 106 -3.52 -9.15 2.01
CA TRP A 106 -2.44 -10.06 1.57
C TRP A 106 -1.89 -10.97 2.68
N LEU A 107 -2.24 -10.75 3.95
CA LEU A 107 -1.86 -11.62 5.07
C LEU A 107 -2.98 -12.59 5.49
N ARG A 108 -4.22 -12.40 5.02
CA ARG A 108 -5.42 -13.12 5.48
C ARG A 108 -5.28 -14.65 5.43
N GLU A 109 -4.69 -15.16 4.35
CA GLU A 109 -4.60 -16.60 4.11
C GLU A 109 -3.43 -17.27 4.85
N SER A 110 -2.46 -16.49 5.31
CA SER A 110 -1.20 -17.01 5.88
C SER A 110 -1.04 -16.75 7.38
N HIS A 111 -1.74 -15.75 7.92
CA HIS A 111 -1.62 -15.35 9.33
C HIS A 111 -2.84 -15.80 10.12
N ILE A 112 -2.93 -17.11 10.31
CA ILE A 112 -4.00 -17.80 11.01
C ILE A 112 -3.39 -18.70 12.10
N GLY A 113 -3.85 -18.55 13.34
CA GLY A 113 -3.43 -19.41 14.45
C GLY A 113 -3.56 -18.76 15.82
N TRP A 114 -2.85 -19.30 16.80
CA TRP A 114 -2.97 -18.87 18.19
C TRP A 114 -1.96 -17.79 18.55
N VAL A 115 -2.43 -16.75 19.23
CA VAL A 115 -1.61 -15.68 19.82
C VAL A 115 -1.98 -15.46 21.28
N GLN A 116 -1.08 -14.86 22.06
CA GLN A 116 -1.37 -14.55 23.46
C GLN A 116 -2.43 -13.45 23.53
N SER A 117 -3.54 -13.67 24.24
CA SER A 117 -4.69 -12.74 24.24
C SER A 117 -4.32 -11.34 24.75
N THR A 118 -3.31 -11.23 25.62
CA THR A 118 -2.81 -9.93 26.13
C THR A 118 -2.15 -9.07 25.06
N ALA A 119 -1.82 -9.63 23.89
CA ALA A 119 -1.35 -8.85 22.74
C ALA A 119 -2.51 -8.18 21.98
N LEU A 120 -3.76 -8.53 22.27
CA LEU A 120 -4.94 -8.03 21.59
C LEU A 120 -5.60 -6.91 22.39
N ARG A 121 -6.07 -5.88 21.70
CA ARG A 121 -6.85 -4.77 22.28
C ARG A 121 -8.05 -4.44 21.41
N LYS A 122 -9.15 -4.04 22.04
CA LYS A 122 -10.32 -3.58 21.29
C LYS A 122 -9.97 -2.27 20.55
N PRO A 123 -10.41 -2.11 19.30
CA PRO A 123 -10.29 -0.82 18.61
C PRO A 123 -11.02 0.26 19.43
N LYS A 124 -10.38 1.41 19.63
CA LYS A 124 -11.07 2.56 20.22
C LYS A 124 -11.89 3.26 19.14
N LYS A 125 -13.06 3.77 19.54
CA LYS A 125 -13.97 4.49 18.64
C LYS A 125 -14.45 5.77 19.30
N GLU A 126 -14.71 6.79 18.49
CA GLU A 126 -15.44 7.99 18.91
C GLU A 126 -16.93 7.66 19.10
N ALA A 127 -17.69 8.57 19.72
CA ALA A 127 -19.14 8.46 19.82
C ALA A 127 -19.83 8.37 18.43
N SER A 128 -19.21 8.96 17.41
CA SER A 128 -19.62 8.87 16.00
C SER A 128 -19.44 7.48 15.38
N GLY A 129 -18.73 6.56 16.07
CA GLY A 129 -18.37 5.24 15.57
C GLY A 129 -17.07 5.21 14.76
N ALA A 130 -16.46 6.36 14.45
CA ALA A 130 -15.17 6.45 13.77
C ALA A 130 -14.04 5.89 14.65
N GLN A 131 -13.02 5.28 14.03
CA GLN A 131 -11.88 4.73 14.78
C GLN A 131 -11.03 5.84 15.39
N ILE A 132 -10.57 5.63 16.62
CA ILE A 132 -9.57 6.47 17.27
C ILE A 132 -8.24 5.72 17.29
N PHE A 133 -7.21 6.35 16.74
CA PHE A 133 -5.84 5.89 16.82
C PHE A 133 -5.18 6.37 18.11
N THR A 134 -4.47 5.48 18.76
CA THR A 134 -3.77 5.68 20.03
C THR A 134 -2.28 5.40 19.87
N ASP A 135 -1.46 5.70 20.88
CA ASP A 135 -0.01 5.43 20.84
C ASP A 135 0.36 4.01 20.39
N ALA A 136 -0.47 3.01 20.76
CA ALA A 136 -0.27 1.60 20.42
C ALA A 136 -0.55 1.26 18.94
N ASP A 137 -1.15 2.17 18.17
CA ASP A 137 -1.42 1.99 16.74
C ASP A 137 -0.23 2.40 15.85
N PHE A 138 0.76 3.08 16.41
CA PHE A 138 1.89 3.65 15.66
C PHE A 138 3.19 2.92 15.94
N THR A 139 4.09 2.99 14.95
CA THR A 139 5.48 2.56 15.11
C THR A 139 6.35 3.79 15.33
N TRP A 140 7.09 3.80 16.44
CA TRP A 140 7.88 4.95 16.87
C TRP A 140 9.36 4.70 16.65
N ASP A 141 10.02 5.62 15.97
CA ASP A 141 11.47 5.68 15.87
C ASP A 141 12.01 6.93 16.57
N LYS A 142 13.33 7.13 16.54
CA LYS A 142 13.97 8.30 17.17
C LYS A 142 13.49 9.64 16.59
N LYS A 143 13.04 9.67 15.33
CA LYS A 143 12.57 10.88 14.67
C LYS A 143 11.12 11.21 15.02
N THR A 144 10.28 10.20 15.22
CA THR A 144 8.85 10.38 15.48
C THR A 144 8.50 10.34 16.96
N SER A 145 9.30 9.67 17.81
CA SER A 145 8.99 9.45 19.24
C SER A 145 8.81 10.75 20.03
N THR A 146 9.55 11.80 19.70
CA THR A 146 9.45 13.12 20.38
C THR A 146 8.17 13.87 20.01
N TYR A 147 7.49 13.47 18.94
CA TYR A 147 6.31 14.14 18.39
C TYR A 147 5.03 13.30 18.50
N LYS A 148 5.01 12.26 19.35
CA LYS A 148 3.88 11.34 19.54
C LYS A 148 2.52 12.05 19.64
N SER A 149 2.39 13.01 20.54
CA SER A 149 1.14 13.73 20.76
C SER A 149 0.65 14.48 19.51
N VAL A 150 1.57 15.17 18.83
CA VAL A 150 1.29 15.91 17.59
C VAL A 150 0.87 14.95 16.47
N ILE A 151 1.58 13.84 16.33
CA ILE A 151 1.32 12.83 15.31
C ILE A 151 -0.03 12.16 15.53
N ILE A 152 -0.30 11.68 16.74
CA ILE A 152 -1.58 11.03 17.10
C ILE A 152 -2.73 12.01 16.88
N ALA A 153 -2.59 13.27 17.30
CA ALA A 153 -3.60 14.30 17.08
C ALA A 153 -3.82 14.57 15.58
N GLY A 154 -2.74 14.67 14.80
CA GLY A 154 -2.81 14.90 13.36
C GLY A 154 -3.47 13.78 12.60
N VAL A 155 -3.10 12.52 12.86
CA VAL A 155 -3.70 11.37 12.17
C VAL A 155 -5.18 11.21 12.51
N ASN A 156 -5.57 11.35 13.79
CA ASN A 156 -6.99 11.33 14.16
C ASN A 156 -7.76 12.49 13.51
N LYS A 157 -7.15 13.67 13.40
CA LYS A 157 -7.79 14.82 12.73
C LYS A 157 -7.94 14.59 11.24
N ILE A 158 -6.94 14.03 10.56
CA ILE A 158 -7.03 13.64 9.15
C ILE A 158 -8.14 12.60 8.94
N HIS A 159 -8.24 11.58 9.80
CA HIS A 159 -9.28 10.54 9.70
C HIS A 159 -10.70 11.12 9.75
N ARG A 160 -10.89 12.15 10.60
CA ARG A 160 -12.17 12.82 10.79
C ARG A 160 -12.49 13.81 9.67
N ASP A 161 -11.51 14.63 9.30
CA ASP A 161 -11.72 15.77 8.40
C ASP A 161 -11.66 15.36 6.92
N ASN A 162 -10.92 14.30 6.58
CA ASN A 162 -10.70 13.89 5.20
C ASN A 162 -11.57 12.67 4.82
N PRO A 163 -12.61 12.84 3.98
CA PRO A 163 -13.46 11.71 3.59
C PRO A 163 -12.72 10.62 2.80
N ARG A 164 -11.55 10.93 2.20
CA ARG A 164 -10.70 9.95 1.48
C ARG A 164 -9.77 9.16 2.40
N CYS A 165 -9.78 9.44 3.70
CA CYS A 165 -8.94 8.78 4.71
C CYS A 165 -9.76 7.91 5.69
N LYS A 166 -10.74 7.15 5.18
CA LYS A 166 -11.45 6.14 5.98
C LYS A 166 -10.55 4.95 6.32
N ASP A 167 -9.72 4.54 5.37
CA ASP A 167 -8.62 3.62 5.61
C ASP A 167 -7.34 4.44 5.82
N ILE A 168 -6.76 4.34 7.01
CA ILE A 168 -5.47 4.92 7.35
C ILE A 168 -4.54 3.78 7.77
N ASP A 169 -3.29 3.85 7.33
CA ASP A 169 -2.20 3.04 7.86
C ASP A 169 -1.33 3.89 8.81
N PRO A 170 -1.54 3.82 10.14
CA PRO A 170 -0.75 4.61 11.08
C PRO A 170 0.71 4.15 11.15
N SER A 171 1.03 2.91 10.75
CA SER A 171 2.41 2.39 10.74
C SER A 171 3.26 3.07 9.67
N SER A 172 2.63 3.62 8.62
CA SER A 172 3.29 4.43 7.59
C SER A 172 3.70 5.84 8.06
N THR A 173 3.30 6.24 9.28
CA THR A 173 3.49 7.61 9.74
C THR A 173 4.97 7.95 9.92
N TYR A 174 5.42 9.01 9.25
CA TYR A 174 6.82 9.42 9.34
C TYR A 174 7.02 10.92 9.18
N MET A 175 8.20 11.40 9.58
CA MET A 175 8.62 12.79 9.33
C MET A 175 9.11 12.93 7.88
N SER A 176 8.58 13.90 7.15
CA SER A 176 8.99 14.20 5.78
C SER A 176 10.42 14.73 5.75
N ASN A 177 11.28 14.14 4.90
CA ASN A 177 12.64 14.64 4.70
C ASN A 177 12.71 15.84 3.74
N SER A 178 11.65 16.11 2.97
CA SER A 178 11.63 17.15 1.93
C SER A 178 10.67 18.31 2.24
N LYS A 179 9.99 18.27 3.39
CA LYS A 179 9.02 19.30 3.79
C LYS A 179 9.21 19.69 5.25
N GLY A 180 8.90 20.94 5.57
CA GLY A 180 8.97 21.47 6.92
C GLY A 180 10.35 21.96 7.32
N THR A 181 10.48 22.36 8.57
CA THR A 181 11.73 22.84 9.19
C THR A 181 11.96 22.12 10.52
N LYS A 182 13.11 22.35 11.16
CA LYS A 182 13.38 21.78 12.49
C LYS A 182 12.39 22.29 13.56
N SER A 183 11.96 23.56 13.46
CA SER A 183 11.01 24.16 14.40
C SER A 183 9.55 23.80 14.08
N ASP A 184 9.24 23.56 12.81
CA ASP A 184 7.92 23.15 12.32
C ASP A 184 8.03 21.93 11.39
N PRO A 185 8.28 20.74 11.96
CA PRO A 185 8.42 19.53 11.16
C PRO A 185 7.10 19.17 10.49
N VAL A 186 7.21 18.61 9.29
CA VAL A 186 6.07 18.06 8.55
C VAL A 186 6.10 16.55 8.65
N PHE A 187 4.95 15.97 9.00
CA PHE A 187 4.72 14.54 9.02
C PHE A 187 3.80 14.15 7.87
N PHE A 188 3.74 12.86 7.58
CA PHE A 188 2.73 12.31 6.69
C PHE A 188 2.17 11.01 7.24
N VAL A 189 0.96 10.66 6.80
CA VAL A 189 0.35 9.35 6.96
C VAL A 189 -0.24 8.91 5.62
N THR A 190 -0.23 7.61 5.36
CA THR A 190 -0.83 7.02 4.15
C THR A 190 -2.32 6.77 4.40
N CYS A 191 -3.14 7.28 3.49
CA CYS A 191 -4.57 6.98 3.39
C CYS A 191 -4.84 6.09 2.18
N GLY A 192 -5.87 5.26 2.26
CA GLY A 192 -6.29 4.37 1.18
C GLY A 192 -5.43 3.12 1.06
N LYS A 193 -5.71 2.32 0.02
CA LYS A 193 -5.06 1.02 -0.26
C LYS A 193 -4.74 0.88 -1.74
N GLY A 194 -3.74 0.05 -2.06
CA GLY A 194 -3.37 -0.27 -3.44
C GLY A 194 -3.06 0.97 -4.28
N ALA A 195 -3.57 1.02 -5.51
CA ALA A 195 -3.39 2.14 -6.43
C ALA A 195 -4.03 3.46 -5.95
N ASN A 196 -4.93 3.40 -4.95
CA ASN A 196 -5.57 4.57 -4.36
C ASN A 196 -4.86 5.07 -3.09
N ALA A 197 -3.71 4.47 -2.72
CA ALA A 197 -2.94 4.93 -1.59
C ALA A 197 -2.33 6.31 -1.86
N PHE A 198 -2.41 7.21 -0.88
CA PHE A 198 -1.85 8.55 -0.98
C PHE A 198 -1.45 9.11 0.38
N ASN A 199 -0.43 9.96 0.39
CA ASN A 199 0.03 10.60 1.62
C ASN A 199 -0.71 11.91 1.88
N VAL A 200 -1.18 12.08 3.11
CA VAL A 200 -1.63 13.37 3.64
C VAL A 200 -0.52 13.91 4.53
N PHE A 201 -0.09 15.15 4.24
CA PHE A 201 0.96 15.84 4.97
C PHE A 201 0.38 16.83 5.97
N PHE A 202 1.00 16.95 7.14
CA PHE A 202 0.61 17.91 8.16
C PHE A 202 1.83 18.42 8.93
N ALA A 203 1.90 19.74 9.13
CA ALA A 203 2.92 20.37 9.97
C ALA A 203 2.55 20.29 11.46
N LYS A 204 3.55 20.43 12.34
CA LYS A 204 3.29 20.62 13.78
C LYS A 204 2.37 21.82 14.01
N SER A 205 2.62 22.93 13.33
CA SER A 205 1.83 24.15 13.45
C SER A 205 0.40 24.00 12.91
N ASP A 206 0.18 23.13 11.91
CA ASP A 206 -1.17 22.85 11.40
C ASP A 206 -2.08 22.30 12.51
N ILE A 207 -1.53 21.43 13.37
CA ILE A 207 -2.26 20.84 14.50
C ILE A 207 -2.51 21.87 15.60
N GLN A 208 -1.50 22.68 15.92
CA GLN A 208 -1.59 23.71 16.95
C GLN A 208 -2.59 24.81 16.59
N LYS A 209 -2.71 25.15 15.29
CA LYS A 209 -3.63 26.15 14.77
C LYS A 209 -5.01 25.59 14.42
N GLY A 210 -5.23 24.29 14.59
CA GLY A 210 -6.51 23.65 14.31
C GLY A 210 -6.89 23.56 12.83
N LYS A 211 -5.93 23.60 11.91
CA LYS A 211 -6.16 23.56 10.45
C LYS A 211 -6.94 22.32 10.04
N THR A 212 -8.00 22.47 9.27
CA THR A 212 -8.80 21.37 8.71
C THR A 212 -8.06 20.64 7.59
N PHE A 213 -8.15 19.30 7.57
CA PHE A 213 -7.55 18.45 6.53
C PHE A 213 -8.60 17.94 5.54
N ALA A 214 -9.33 18.85 4.89
CA ALA A 214 -10.30 18.46 3.86
C ALA A 214 -9.62 17.76 2.67
N ALA A 215 -10.37 16.94 1.94
CA ALA A 215 -9.87 16.33 0.72
C ALA A 215 -9.50 17.40 -0.32
N ALA A 216 -8.30 17.30 -0.88
CA ALA A 216 -7.84 18.22 -1.92
C ALA A 216 -8.74 18.12 -3.17
N LYS A 217 -9.09 19.28 -3.72
CA LYS A 217 -9.93 19.37 -4.92
C LYS A 217 -9.10 19.07 -6.16
N HIS A 218 -9.77 18.54 -7.18
CA HIS A 218 -9.19 18.43 -8.52
C HIS A 218 -9.33 19.76 -9.25
N ILE A 219 -8.39 20.04 -10.12
CA ILE A 219 -8.54 21.10 -11.12
C ILE A 219 -9.69 20.74 -12.07
N ASP A 220 -10.38 21.74 -12.58
CA ASP A 220 -11.37 21.54 -13.64
C ASP A 220 -10.73 20.83 -14.86
N LYS A 221 -11.46 19.89 -15.46
CA LYS A 221 -10.94 19.05 -16.54
C LYS A 221 -10.63 19.86 -17.80
N ALA A 222 -11.47 20.82 -18.17
CA ALA A 222 -11.23 21.65 -19.34
C ALA A 222 -9.99 22.52 -19.11
N LYS A 223 -9.90 23.17 -17.94
CA LYS A 223 -8.71 23.93 -17.54
C LYS A 223 -7.44 23.06 -17.54
N ALA A 224 -7.52 21.81 -17.10
CA ALA A 224 -6.37 20.90 -17.11
C ALA A 224 -5.89 20.56 -18.53
N ILE A 225 -6.82 20.33 -19.46
CA ILE A 225 -6.52 20.11 -20.88
C ILE A 225 -5.86 21.36 -21.46
N ASP A 226 -6.44 22.54 -21.24
CA ASP A 226 -5.94 23.80 -21.78
C ASP A 226 -4.52 24.12 -21.28
N LEU A 227 -4.23 23.86 -20.00
CA LEU A 227 -2.88 24.02 -19.44
C LEU A 227 -1.88 23.02 -20.06
N CYS A 228 -2.31 21.77 -20.30
CA CYS A 228 -1.45 20.76 -20.90
C CYS A 228 -1.16 21.06 -22.38
N GLU A 229 -2.16 21.55 -23.12
CA GLU A 229 -1.98 22.02 -24.49
C GLU A 229 -1.10 23.26 -24.56
N SER A 230 -1.32 24.24 -23.67
CA SER A 230 -0.47 25.44 -23.58
C SER A 230 0.99 25.05 -23.33
N TYR A 231 1.24 24.03 -22.52
CA TYR A 231 2.58 23.47 -22.35
C TYR A 231 3.13 22.87 -23.64
N ALA A 232 2.35 22.07 -24.37
CA ALA A 232 2.76 21.53 -25.68
C ALA A 232 3.15 22.64 -26.67
N ILE A 233 2.32 23.69 -26.76
CA ILE A 233 2.56 24.90 -27.57
C ILE A 233 3.88 25.56 -27.16
N SER A 234 4.14 25.72 -25.86
CA SER A 234 5.37 26.33 -25.34
C SER A 234 6.66 25.53 -25.61
N LYS A 235 6.55 24.24 -25.96
CA LYS A 235 7.70 23.36 -26.21
C LYS A 235 7.97 23.10 -27.69
N ALA A 236 7.07 23.48 -28.58
CA ALA A 236 7.24 23.28 -30.01
C ALA A 236 8.14 24.37 -30.63
N SER A 237 8.98 23.99 -31.61
CA SER A 237 9.78 24.96 -32.39
C SER A 237 8.91 25.90 -33.22
N HIS A 238 7.74 25.43 -33.66
CA HIS A 238 6.73 26.22 -34.37
C HIS A 238 5.38 26.14 -33.65
N PRO A 239 5.13 26.98 -32.63
CA PRO A 239 3.93 26.91 -31.78
C PRO A 239 2.60 26.91 -32.55
N SER A 240 2.51 27.68 -33.65
CA SER A 240 1.30 27.77 -34.49
C SER A 240 0.96 26.49 -35.27
N THR A 241 1.88 25.51 -35.29
CA THR A 241 1.67 24.23 -35.98
C THR A 241 1.19 23.12 -35.05
N VAL A 242 1.08 23.41 -33.75
CA VAL A 242 0.67 22.42 -32.75
C VAL A 242 -0.78 22.04 -32.94
N LYS A 243 -1.05 20.75 -33.14
CA LYS A 243 -2.40 20.17 -33.15
C LYS A 243 -2.51 19.19 -32.00
N PHE A 244 -3.09 19.64 -30.90
CA PHE A 244 -3.28 18.83 -29.70
C PHE A 244 -4.52 17.95 -29.80
N SER A 245 -4.40 16.68 -29.43
CA SER A 245 -5.54 15.76 -29.39
C SER A 245 -6.39 16.04 -28.14
N ARG A 246 -7.60 16.56 -28.33
CA ARG A 246 -8.56 16.79 -27.24
C ARG A 246 -9.58 15.66 -27.04
N VAL A 247 -9.56 14.64 -27.90
CA VAL A 247 -10.58 13.58 -27.88
C VAL A 247 -9.95 12.19 -28.05
N MET A 248 -9.37 11.89 -29.21
CA MET A 248 -8.97 10.52 -29.58
C MET A 248 -7.91 9.91 -28.67
N ASP A 249 -6.84 10.67 -28.41
CA ASP A 249 -5.71 10.21 -27.61
C ASP A 249 -5.75 10.74 -26.15
N LEU A 250 -6.84 11.38 -25.73
CA LEU A 250 -6.95 12.04 -24.43
C LEU A 250 -7.31 11.05 -23.32
N SER A 251 -6.52 11.04 -22.25
CA SER A 251 -6.82 10.35 -20.99
C SER A 251 -6.64 11.29 -19.81
N ILE A 252 -7.61 11.30 -18.90
CA ILE A 252 -7.58 12.10 -17.67
C ILE A 252 -7.76 11.15 -16.48
N THR A 253 -6.80 11.17 -15.56
CA THR A 253 -6.83 10.39 -14.32
C THR A 253 -6.78 11.32 -13.11
N GLU A 254 -7.78 11.23 -12.24
CA GLU A 254 -7.82 11.95 -10.96
C GLU A 254 -7.29 11.04 -9.84
N HIS A 255 -6.33 11.54 -9.06
CA HIS A 255 -5.68 10.80 -7.98
C HIS A 255 -6.22 11.25 -6.62
N PRO A 256 -6.38 10.35 -5.63
CA PRO A 256 -6.97 10.70 -4.32
C PRO A 256 -6.33 11.89 -3.56
N ASN A 257 -5.08 12.23 -3.86
CA ASN A 257 -4.39 13.41 -3.31
C ASN A 257 -4.77 14.76 -3.96
N GLY A 258 -5.77 14.80 -4.84
CA GLY A 258 -6.18 16.03 -5.54
C GLY A 258 -5.51 16.23 -6.90
N ARG A 259 -4.46 15.46 -7.23
CA ARG A 259 -3.76 15.62 -8.50
C ARG A 259 -4.57 15.09 -9.67
N THR A 260 -4.40 15.73 -10.82
CA THR A 260 -4.98 15.32 -12.10
C THR A 260 -3.84 15.07 -13.09
N ARG A 261 -3.84 13.89 -13.72
CA ARG A 261 -2.92 13.57 -14.80
C ARG A 261 -3.66 13.64 -16.13
N VAL A 262 -3.18 14.46 -17.05
CA VAL A 262 -3.61 14.52 -18.44
C VAL A 262 -2.56 13.84 -19.30
N MET A 263 -2.94 12.81 -20.03
CA MET A 263 -2.11 12.18 -21.06
C MET A 263 -2.77 12.42 -22.41
N SER A 264 -1.99 12.84 -23.40
CA SER A 264 -2.47 13.01 -24.76
C SER A 264 -1.34 12.89 -25.78
N THR A 265 -1.66 13.17 -27.05
CA THR A 265 -0.71 13.38 -28.12
C THR A 265 -0.90 14.74 -28.78
N PHE A 266 0.13 15.21 -29.46
CA PHE A 266 0.02 16.34 -30.37
C PHE A 266 0.97 16.15 -31.56
N THR A 267 0.68 16.83 -32.67
CA THR A 267 1.63 16.97 -33.78
C THR A 267 2.17 18.38 -33.84
N ALA A 268 3.43 18.54 -34.25
CA ALA A 268 4.06 19.85 -34.43
C ALA A 268 5.18 19.76 -35.48
N LYS A 269 5.49 20.87 -36.14
CA LYS A 269 6.60 20.93 -37.10
C LYS A 269 7.93 21.29 -36.42
N ASN A 270 8.98 20.57 -36.75
CA ASN A 270 10.35 20.89 -36.32
C ASN A 270 10.98 22.01 -37.20
N SER A 271 12.23 22.38 -36.91
CA SER A 271 13.00 23.40 -37.65
C SER A 271 13.23 23.07 -39.13
N PHE A 272 13.01 21.83 -39.57
CA PHE A 272 13.10 21.38 -40.96
C PHE A 272 11.72 21.27 -41.63
N ASN A 273 10.66 21.83 -41.03
CA ASN A 273 9.28 21.81 -41.53
C ASN A 273 8.66 20.39 -41.62
N LEU A 274 9.25 19.41 -40.92
CA LEU A 274 8.71 18.05 -40.80
C LEU A 274 7.71 17.96 -39.64
N GLU A 275 6.52 17.43 -39.89
CA GLU A 275 5.49 17.20 -38.86
C GLU A 275 5.83 15.90 -38.09
N LEU A 276 5.98 16.01 -36.78
CA LEU A 276 6.28 14.90 -35.88
C LEU A 276 5.13 14.72 -34.89
N LYS A 277 4.85 13.47 -34.51
CA LYS A 277 3.88 13.14 -33.45
C LYS A 277 4.60 13.01 -32.11
N HIS A 278 4.01 13.57 -31.06
CA HIS A 278 4.53 13.54 -29.71
C HIS A 278 3.49 13.00 -28.74
N LYS A 279 3.94 12.31 -27.68
CA LYS A 279 3.17 11.99 -26.48
C LYS A 279 3.46 13.03 -25.40
N ILE A 280 2.44 13.42 -24.67
CA ILE A 280 2.55 14.36 -23.55
C ILE A 280 1.86 13.80 -22.31
N SER A 281 2.49 13.99 -21.14
CA SER A 281 1.92 13.69 -19.83
C SER A 281 2.09 14.90 -18.93
N CYS A 282 0.98 15.52 -18.54
CA CYS A 282 0.93 16.65 -17.62
C CYS A 282 0.36 16.21 -16.27
N LEU A 283 1.03 16.57 -15.18
CA LEU A 283 0.57 16.41 -13.81
C LEU A 283 0.20 17.78 -13.26
N LEU A 284 -1.03 17.91 -12.77
CA LEU A 284 -1.61 19.16 -12.27
C LEU A 284 -2.20 18.97 -10.87
N ASP A 285 -2.35 20.08 -10.14
CA ASP A 285 -3.23 20.20 -8.97
C ASP A 285 -4.19 21.39 -9.15
N GLU A 286 -4.96 21.73 -8.11
CA GLU A 286 -5.91 22.84 -8.13
C GLU A 286 -5.30 24.20 -8.53
N ASN A 287 -3.99 24.38 -8.31
CA ASN A 287 -3.27 25.63 -8.61
C ASN A 287 -2.73 25.65 -10.06
N GLY A 288 -2.63 24.50 -10.73
CA GLY A 288 -2.23 24.41 -12.13
C GLY A 288 -1.20 23.32 -12.40
N LEU A 289 -0.35 23.55 -13.40
CA LEU A 289 0.64 22.59 -13.88
C LEU A 289 1.79 22.43 -12.88
N ILE A 290 2.04 21.20 -12.41
CA ILE A 290 3.16 20.86 -11.52
C ILE A 290 4.34 20.36 -12.35
N GLU A 291 4.08 19.47 -13.30
CA GLU A 291 5.10 18.78 -14.08
C GLU A 291 4.52 18.40 -15.44
N ALA A 292 5.31 18.50 -16.51
CA ALA A 292 4.92 17.95 -17.81
C ALA A 292 6.11 17.39 -18.58
N ASN A 293 5.88 16.26 -19.23
CA ASN A 293 6.88 15.55 -20.02
C ASN A 293 6.36 15.36 -21.46
N VAL A 294 7.22 15.65 -22.44
CA VAL A 294 6.96 15.46 -23.87
C VAL A 294 8.00 14.50 -24.43
N ASN A 295 7.54 13.50 -25.18
CA ASN A 295 8.41 12.56 -25.87
C ASN A 295 7.91 12.37 -27.31
N GLU A 296 8.81 12.21 -28.27
CA GLU A 296 8.42 11.81 -29.63
C GLU A 296 7.73 10.44 -29.62
N ALA A 297 6.64 10.32 -30.37
CA ALA A 297 5.93 9.06 -30.53
C ALA A 297 6.65 8.22 -31.59
N LYS A 298 7.08 7.02 -31.20
CA LYS A 298 7.53 5.99 -32.15
C LYS A 298 6.37 5.44 -32.96
#